data_AF-A0A536LAA7-F1
#
_entry.id   AF-A0A536LAA7-F1
#
_cell.length_a   1.000
_cell.length_b   1.000
_cell.length_c   1.000
_cell.angle_alpha   90.00
_cell.angle_beta   90.00
_cell.angle_gamma   90.00
#
_symmetry.space_group_name_H-M   'P 1'
#
loop_
_entity.id
_entity.type
_entity.pdbx_description
1 polymer ?
#
loop_
_entity_poly.entity_id
_entity_poly.type
_entity_poly.pdbx_seq_one_letter_code
_entity_poly.pdbx_strand_id
1 'polypeptide(L)'
;MSQAAPYTPAGPDQPTPRPRRTRLLLVPGGIVLLLIAIPGATYGFAENQLSQAQGSEAHGAYGQALSEYGTAETVAGNPVSRVLLGELADRAKAGTAETHYRWGLQLTEQTKFADSETQLRAAIKSGIADWAVRGNAALADLFYAWGQSLVADKQFQAGIDKYLQVAGVDPTGNLTASTNAGLAVAYAGFAQWYLQQQPIDYPNALIWYEKLVKDFPDSADAKLAQASSLPQTLYNAGVAFVQQMRFQQARDAMTEVVQNYPKTSWATQANAALTAKQPLTGLLILSDANPTPVANRLIRIASHWKIVKAHTYDDSGGHIYQTTTDAKGNFSIPGGVPPAPNYLVTWWDPSRSTFVTTFLSDNVPVNQVTVNPLEPAHTTVATS
;
A
#
# COMPACT_ATOMS: atom_id res chain seq x y z
N MET A 1 -10.87 -10.60 -23.62
CA MET A 1 -11.78 -9.76 -22.82
C MET A 1 -12.75 -10.69 -22.13
N SER A 2 -12.52 -10.95 -20.84
CA SER A 2 -13.38 -11.80 -20.02
C SER A 2 -13.60 -11.04 -18.72
N GLN A 3 -14.84 -10.58 -18.52
CA GLN A 3 -15.24 -9.78 -17.37
C GLN A 3 -15.15 -10.64 -16.10
N ALA A 4 -14.49 -10.11 -15.07
CA ALA A 4 -14.55 -10.66 -13.73
C ALA A 4 -15.91 -10.32 -13.10
N ALA A 5 -16.56 -11.32 -12.51
CA ALA A 5 -17.87 -11.17 -11.87
C ALA A 5 -17.75 -10.34 -10.57
N PRO A 6 -18.76 -9.51 -10.24
CA PRO A 6 -18.77 -8.70 -9.03
C PRO A 6 -19.01 -9.54 -7.76
N TYR A 7 -18.30 -9.16 -6.70
CA TYR A 7 -18.41 -9.72 -5.35
C TYR A 7 -19.75 -9.35 -4.68
N THR A 8 -20.47 -10.35 -4.18
CA THR A 8 -21.66 -10.18 -3.31
C THR A 8 -21.36 -10.64 -1.88
N PRO A 9 -21.67 -9.84 -0.84
CA PRO A 9 -21.53 -10.24 0.55
C PRO A 9 -22.57 -11.29 0.95
N ALA A 10 -22.16 -12.28 1.76
CA ALA A 10 -23.05 -13.29 2.30
C ALA A 10 -24.04 -12.68 3.31
N GLY A 11 -25.34 -12.73 2.99
CA GLY A 11 -26.43 -12.49 3.93
C GLY A 11 -26.71 -13.71 4.81
N PRO A 12 -27.49 -13.57 5.90
CA PRO A 12 -27.67 -14.61 6.91
C PRO A 12 -28.44 -15.82 6.36
N ASP A 13 -27.99 -17.01 6.77
CA ASP A 13 -28.51 -18.29 6.29
C ASP A 13 -30.02 -18.46 6.51
N GLN A 14 -30.75 -18.67 5.40
CA GLN A 14 -32.10 -19.23 5.42
C GLN A 14 -32.04 -20.77 5.36
N PRO A 15 -32.95 -21.47 6.08
CA PRO A 15 -32.88 -22.91 6.24
C PRO A 15 -33.33 -23.65 4.97
N THR A 16 -32.50 -24.55 4.47
CA THR A 16 -32.79 -25.41 3.32
C THR A 16 -33.19 -26.84 3.72
N PRO A 17 -33.90 -27.58 2.84
CA PRO A 17 -34.88 -28.59 3.24
C PRO A 17 -34.34 -30.02 3.35
N ARG A 18 -35.06 -30.85 4.13
CA ARG A 18 -34.82 -32.28 4.35
C ARG A 18 -34.72 -33.09 3.04
N PRO A 19 -33.74 -34.00 2.91
CA PRO A 19 -33.78 -35.06 1.93
C PRO A 19 -34.35 -36.38 2.48
N ARG A 20 -35.08 -37.07 1.60
CA ARG A 20 -35.71 -38.38 1.75
C ARG A 20 -34.69 -39.52 1.93
N ARG A 21 -35.11 -40.51 2.72
CA ARG A 21 -34.60 -41.89 2.83
C ARG A 21 -34.14 -42.48 1.49
N THR A 22 -32.93 -43.04 1.44
CA THR A 22 -32.70 -44.39 0.88
C THR A 22 -31.39 -45.04 1.37
N ARG A 23 -31.55 -46.27 1.88
CA ARG A 23 -30.64 -47.44 1.92
C ARG A 23 -29.34 -47.39 2.76
N LEU A 24 -29.48 -48.03 3.93
CA LEU A 24 -28.52 -48.93 4.59
C LEU A 24 -27.43 -49.47 3.64
N LEU A 25 -26.19 -49.10 3.92
CA LEU A 25 -25.02 -49.93 3.69
C LEU A 25 -24.40 -50.18 5.08
N LEU A 26 -24.66 -51.38 5.58
CA LEU A 26 -24.04 -51.94 6.77
C LEU A 26 -22.57 -52.24 6.44
N VAL A 27 -21.64 -51.61 7.15
CA VAL A 27 -20.30 -52.15 7.43
C VAL A 27 -19.99 -51.86 8.90
N PRO A 28 -19.53 -52.85 9.68
CA PRO A 28 -19.72 -52.88 11.13
C PRO A 28 -18.53 -52.24 11.86
N GLY A 29 -18.80 -51.24 12.68
CA GLY A 29 -17.82 -50.61 13.58
C GLY A 29 -18.45 -50.23 14.92
N GLY A 30 -19.36 -51.08 15.40
CA GLY A 30 -20.01 -50.91 16.69
C GLY A 30 -19.54 -52.01 17.63
N ILE A 31 -18.48 -51.75 18.38
CA ILE A 31 -18.26 -52.42 19.66
C ILE A 31 -18.32 -51.34 20.73
N VAL A 32 -19.55 -51.02 21.13
CA VAL A 32 -19.80 -50.42 22.45
C VAL A 32 -19.75 -51.59 23.43
N LEU A 33 -18.54 -51.88 23.93
CA LEU A 33 -18.35 -52.80 25.05
C LEU A 33 -18.73 -52.04 26.33
N LEU A 34 -19.92 -52.31 26.83
CA LEU A 34 -20.40 -51.88 28.13
C LEU A 34 -19.64 -52.68 29.20
N LEU A 35 -18.41 -52.27 29.50
CA LEU A 35 -17.52 -52.91 30.48
C LEU A 35 -17.97 -52.59 31.90
N ILE A 36 -18.70 -53.54 32.50
CA ILE A 36 -18.91 -53.60 33.94
C ILE A 36 -17.67 -54.26 34.57
N ALA A 37 -16.84 -53.43 35.21
CA ALA A 37 -15.97 -53.71 36.35
C ALA A 37 -15.08 -54.96 36.34
N ILE A 38 -14.00 -54.97 35.55
CA ILE A 38 -12.69 -55.48 36.00
C ILE A 38 -11.65 -54.39 35.67
N PRO A 39 -11.14 -53.65 36.67
CA PRO A 39 -10.20 -52.54 36.46
C PRO A 39 -9.01 -52.87 35.55
N GLY A 40 -8.52 -54.11 35.59
CA GLY A 40 -7.37 -54.56 34.79
C GLY A 40 -7.63 -54.69 33.28
N ALA A 41 -8.85 -55.08 32.86
CA ALA A 41 -9.16 -55.25 31.43
C ALA A 41 -9.33 -53.90 30.72
N THR A 42 -9.96 -52.94 31.38
CA THR A 42 -10.08 -51.56 30.90
C THR A 42 -8.74 -50.83 30.87
N TYR A 43 -7.87 -51.08 31.86
CA TYR A 43 -6.50 -50.55 31.88
C TYR A 43 -5.69 -51.08 30.71
N GLY A 44 -5.60 -52.40 30.53
CA GLY A 44 -4.79 -53.01 29.48
C GLY A 44 -5.25 -52.65 28.06
N PHE A 45 -6.56 -52.46 27.85
CA PHE A 45 -7.07 -51.95 26.57
C PHE A 45 -6.63 -50.50 26.32
N ALA A 46 -6.81 -49.61 27.31
CA ALA A 46 -6.46 -48.21 27.15
C ALA A 46 -4.94 -47.99 27.01
N GLU A 47 -4.13 -48.80 27.70
CA GLU A 47 -2.67 -48.78 27.58
C GLU A 47 -2.20 -49.31 26.21
N ASN A 48 -2.82 -50.36 25.69
CA ASN A 48 -2.55 -50.85 24.35
C ASN A 48 -2.90 -49.78 23.28
N GLN A 49 -4.03 -49.09 23.44
CA GLN A 49 -4.40 -47.98 22.55
C GLN A 49 -3.42 -46.81 22.64
N LEU A 50 -2.96 -46.46 23.85
CA LEU A 50 -1.94 -45.43 24.05
C LEU A 50 -0.62 -45.81 23.34
N SER A 51 -0.19 -47.06 23.47
CA SER A 51 1.02 -47.58 22.83
C SER A 51 0.90 -47.58 21.29
N GLN A 52 -0.26 -47.97 20.76
CA GLN A 52 -0.55 -47.90 19.32
C GLN A 52 -0.50 -46.45 18.82
N ALA A 53 -1.10 -45.51 19.57
CA ALA A 53 -1.10 -44.09 19.23
C ALA A 53 0.31 -43.53 19.11
N GLN A 54 1.18 -43.84 20.08
CA GLN A 54 2.60 -43.48 20.05
C GLN A 54 3.33 -44.10 18.85
N GLY A 55 3.01 -45.34 18.51
CA GLY A 55 3.51 -46.02 17.32
C GLY A 55 3.09 -45.28 16.03
N SER A 56 1.80 -45.03 15.85
CA SER A 56 1.24 -44.31 14.70
C SER A 56 1.84 -42.91 14.56
N GLU A 57 1.99 -42.19 15.68
CA GLU A 57 2.61 -40.86 15.73
C GLU A 57 4.08 -40.90 15.29
N ALA A 58 4.85 -41.89 15.76
CA ALA A 58 6.26 -42.07 15.37
C ALA A 58 6.43 -42.37 13.86
N HIS A 59 5.42 -42.97 13.23
CA HIS A 59 5.40 -43.24 11.79
C HIS A 59 4.79 -42.08 10.96
N GLY A 60 4.42 -40.96 11.61
CA GLY A 60 3.79 -39.81 10.94
C GLY A 60 2.33 -40.05 10.52
N ALA A 61 1.69 -41.13 11.00
CA ALA A 61 0.29 -41.44 10.76
C ALA A 61 -0.61 -40.66 11.73
N TYR A 62 -0.52 -39.32 11.71
CA TYR A 62 -1.12 -38.45 12.72
C TYR A 62 -2.64 -38.56 12.84
N GLY A 63 -3.36 -38.75 11.73
CA GLY A 63 -4.82 -38.97 11.78
C GLY A 63 -5.20 -40.26 12.51
N GLN A 64 -4.40 -41.33 12.35
CA GLN A 64 -4.60 -42.59 13.06
C GLN A 64 -4.22 -42.45 14.54
N ALA A 65 -3.08 -41.82 14.83
CA ALA A 65 -2.65 -41.54 16.20
C ALA A 65 -3.70 -40.75 17.00
N LEU A 66 -4.31 -39.71 16.41
CA LEU A 66 -5.39 -38.94 17.07
C LEU A 66 -6.63 -39.80 17.37
N SER A 67 -6.98 -40.73 16.48
CA SER A 67 -8.09 -41.67 16.71
C SER A 67 -7.79 -42.63 17.87
N GLU A 68 -6.56 -43.12 17.95
CA GLU A 68 -6.10 -44.06 18.98
C GLU A 68 -5.98 -43.35 20.35
N TYR A 69 -5.40 -42.14 20.39
CA TYR A 69 -5.39 -41.30 21.60
C TYR A 69 -6.79 -40.92 22.07
N GLY A 70 -7.70 -40.54 21.17
CA GLY A 70 -9.09 -40.20 21.52
C GLY A 70 -9.86 -41.40 22.09
N THR A 71 -9.56 -42.61 21.61
CA THR A 71 -10.11 -43.86 22.16
C THR A 71 -9.57 -44.11 23.58
N ALA A 72 -8.26 -43.95 23.79
CA ALA A 72 -7.64 -44.08 25.11
C ALA A 72 -8.21 -43.05 26.12
N GLU A 73 -8.37 -41.79 25.70
CA GLU A 73 -8.97 -40.73 26.52
C GLU A 73 -10.43 -41.03 26.87
N THR A 74 -11.23 -41.53 25.93
CA THR A 74 -12.65 -41.87 26.18
C THR A 74 -12.79 -42.99 27.21
N VAL A 75 -11.94 -44.02 27.12
CA VAL A 75 -11.97 -45.17 28.05
C VAL A 75 -11.46 -44.80 29.44
N ALA A 76 -10.38 -44.01 29.51
CA ALA A 76 -9.74 -43.62 30.76
C ALA A 76 -10.41 -42.41 31.45
N GLY A 77 -11.06 -41.54 30.68
CA GLY A 77 -11.65 -40.28 31.14
C GLY A 77 -13.08 -40.37 31.69
N ASN A 78 -13.75 -41.52 31.55
CA ASN A 78 -15.08 -41.75 32.14
C ASN A 78 -15.02 -41.56 33.67
N PRO A 79 -15.99 -40.85 34.31
CA PRO A 79 -16.02 -40.62 35.76
C PRO A 79 -15.74 -41.84 36.65
N VAL A 80 -16.21 -43.03 36.24
CA VAL A 80 -16.00 -44.28 36.99
C VAL A 80 -14.57 -44.78 36.84
N SER A 81 -14.02 -44.70 35.63
CA SER A 81 -12.66 -45.17 35.30
C SER A 81 -11.58 -44.20 35.76
N ARG A 82 -11.87 -42.89 35.79
CA ARG A 82 -10.90 -41.83 36.07
C ARG A 82 -10.28 -41.92 37.47
N VAL A 83 -11.02 -42.48 38.43
CA VAL A 83 -10.52 -42.76 39.79
C VAL A 83 -9.31 -43.70 39.77
N LEU A 84 -9.22 -44.57 38.76
CA LEU A 84 -8.16 -45.58 38.62
C LEU A 84 -7.22 -45.32 37.44
N LEU A 85 -7.72 -44.65 36.38
CA LEU A 85 -7.04 -44.44 35.10
C LEU A 85 -6.68 -42.97 34.83
N GLY A 86 -6.80 -42.09 35.84
CA GLY A 86 -6.58 -40.65 35.68
C GLY A 86 -5.26 -40.30 35.01
N GLU A 87 -4.16 -40.94 35.43
CA GLU A 87 -2.84 -40.73 34.83
C GLU A 87 -2.79 -41.15 33.35
N LEU A 88 -3.47 -42.25 32.99
CA LEU A 88 -3.51 -42.71 31.60
C LEU A 88 -4.35 -41.75 30.72
N ALA A 89 -5.46 -41.24 31.26
CA ALA A 89 -6.25 -40.20 30.60
C ALA A 89 -5.43 -38.93 30.38
N ASP A 90 -4.66 -38.50 31.39
CA ASP A 90 -3.80 -37.31 31.29
C ASP A 90 -2.66 -37.53 30.27
N ARG A 91 -2.05 -38.73 30.22
CA ARG A 91 -1.07 -39.10 29.19
C ARG A 91 -1.67 -39.12 27.78
N ALA A 92 -2.87 -39.68 27.61
CA ALA A 92 -3.56 -39.71 26.32
C ALA A 92 -3.92 -38.30 25.82
N LYS A 93 -4.36 -37.43 26.74
CA LYS A 93 -4.62 -36.02 26.45
C LYS A 93 -3.34 -35.27 26.07
N ALA A 94 -2.25 -35.50 26.79
CA ALA A 94 -0.94 -34.92 26.46
C ALA A 94 -0.42 -35.41 25.09
N GLY A 95 -0.57 -36.70 24.79
CA GLY A 95 -0.23 -37.28 23.49
C GLY A 95 -1.08 -36.72 22.34
N THR A 96 -2.38 -36.50 22.55
CA THR A 96 -3.24 -35.83 21.56
C THR A 96 -2.73 -34.43 21.22
N ALA A 97 -2.36 -33.65 22.24
CA ALA A 97 -1.82 -32.31 22.04
C ALA A 97 -0.45 -32.34 21.33
N GLU A 98 0.41 -33.30 21.68
CA GLU A 98 1.70 -33.53 21.01
C GLU A 98 1.52 -33.89 19.53
N THR A 99 0.59 -34.78 19.22
CA THR A 99 0.30 -35.22 17.85
C THR A 99 -0.21 -34.06 17.00
N HIS A 100 -1.13 -33.25 17.52
CA HIS A 100 -1.56 -32.02 16.86
C HIS A 100 -0.39 -31.07 16.60
N TYR A 101 0.49 -30.88 17.59
CA TYR A 101 1.68 -30.03 17.45
C TYR A 101 2.62 -30.55 16.35
N ARG A 102 2.99 -31.83 16.39
CA ARG A 102 3.91 -32.46 15.41
C ARG A 102 3.32 -32.47 14.00
N TRP A 103 2.02 -32.75 13.88
CA TRP A 103 1.34 -32.69 12.58
C TRP A 103 1.33 -31.26 12.02
N GLY A 104 1.05 -30.27 12.87
CA GLY A 104 1.14 -28.86 12.50
C GLY A 104 2.52 -28.50 11.94
N LEU A 105 3.60 -28.86 12.64
CA LEU A 105 4.97 -28.64 12.16
C LEU A 105 5.23 -29.28 10.79
N GLN A 106 4.83 -30.55 10.61
CA GLN A 106 4.99 -31.24 9.33
C GLN A 106 4.20 -30.54 8.19
N LEU A 107 3.01 -30.05 8.47
CA LEU A 107 2.20 -29.32 7.50
C LEU A 107 2.81 -27.96 7.14
N THR A 108 3.46 -27.28 8.09
CA THR A 108 4.23 -26.06 7.83
C THR A 108 5.37 -26.33 6.85
N GLU A 109 6.13 -27.42 7.06
CA GLU A 109 7.20 -27.83 6.13
C GLU A 109 6.67 -28.16 4.73
N GLN A 110 5.44 -28.69 4.65
CA GLN A 110 4.74 -28.95 3.38
C GLN A 110 4.07 -27.70 2.78
N THR A 111 4.24 -26.52 3.37
CA THR A 111 3.57 -25.26 2.98
C THR A 111 2.04 -25.31 3.03
N LYS A 112 1.46 -26.28 3.73
CA LYS A 112 0.02 -26.42 3.95
C LYS A 112 -0.41 -25.57 5.15
N PHE A 113 -0.24 -24.26 5.01
CA PHE A 113 -0.28 -23.34 6.15
C PHE A 113 -1.64 -23.30 6.87
N ALA A 114 -2.76 -23.35 6.14
CA ALA A 114 -4.10 -23.34 6.74
C ALA A 114 -4.40 -24.61 7.57
N ASP A 115 -3.99 -25.78 7.06
CA ASP A 115 -4.12 -27.04 7.78
C ASP A 115 -3.20 -27.04 9.01
N SER A 116 -1.97 -26.55 8.86
CA SER A 116 -1.01 -26.39 9.97
C SER A 116 -1.58 -25.52 11.10
N GLU A 117 -2.15 -24.35 10.77
CA GLU A 117 -2.75 -23.45 11.74
C GLU A 117 -3.84 -24.16 12.56
N THR A 118 -4.67 -24.97 11.88
CA THR A 118 -5.73 -25.75 12.53
C THR A 118 -5.15 -26.73 13.55
N GLN A 119 -4.11 -27.46 13.19
CA GLN A 119 -3.47 -28.44 14.08
C GLN A 119 -2.77 -27.76 15.26
N LEU A 120 -1.99 -26.70 15.02
CA LEU A 120 -1.28 -25.99 16.09
C LEU A 120 -2.26 -25.32 17.08
N ARG A 121 -3.38 -24.76 16.59
CA ARG A 121 -4.45 -24.23 17.47
C ARG A 121 -5.14 -25.32 18.28
N ALA A 122 -5.26 -26.55 17.75
CA ALA A 122 -5.80 -27.68 18.52
C ALA A 122 -4.87 -28.07 19.68
N ALA A 123 -3.55 -28.08 19.46
CA ALA A 123 -2.56 -28.30 20.51
C ALA A 123 -2.65 -27.26 21.64
N ILE A 124 -2.80 -25.97 21.28
CA ILE A 124 -2.99 -24.87 22.25
C ILE A 124 -4.28 -25.03 23.05
N LYS A 125 -5.37 -25.45 22.39
CA LYS A 125 -6.68 -25.65 23.02
C LYS A 125 -6.73 -26.84 23.99
N SER A 126 -5.68 -27.66 24.07
CA SER A 126 -5.59 -28.76 25.04
C SER A 126 -5.69 -28.31 26.51
N GLY A 127 -5.33 -27.05 26.79
CA GLY A 127 -5.29 -26.49 28.14
C GLY A 127 -4.05 -26.91 28.94
N ILE A 128 -3.09 -27.59 28.30
CA ILE A 128 -1.80 -27.95 28.92
C ILE A 128 -0.82 -26.79 28.68
N ALA A 129 -0.28 -26.22 29.76
CA ALA A 129 0.52 -25.00 29.69
C ALA A 129 1.74 -25.12 28.76
N ASP A 130 2.46 -26.25 28.80
CA ASP A 130 3.63 -26.48 27.94
C ASP A 130 3.25 -26.48 26.44
N TRP A 131 2.12 -27.11 26.09
CA TRP A 131 1.62 -27.13 24.71
C TRP A 131 1.07 -25.78 24.25
N ALA A 132 0.52 -24.98 25.15
CA ALA A 132 0.14 -23.60 24.83
C ALA A 132 1.39 -22.76 24.48
N VAL A 133 2.48 -22.90 25.23
CA VAL A 133 3.75 -22.20 24.95
C VAL A 133 4.36 -22.65 23.63
N ARG A 134 4.57 -23.97 23.45
CA ARG A 134 5.15 -24.53 22.23
C ARG A 134 4.29 -24.26 21.00
N GLY A 135 2.97 -24.43 21.12
CA GLY A 135 2.03 -24.20 20.03
C GLY A 135 1.98 -22.74 19.60
N ASN A 136 2.03 -21.79 20.54
CA ASN A 136 2.11 -20.37 20.21
C ASN A 136 3.43 -20.01 19.50
N ALA A 137 4.56 -20.55 19.96
CA ALA A 137 5.84 -20.38 19.27
C ALA A 137 5.80 -20.94 17.84
N ALA A 138 5.28 -22.15 17.65
CA ALA A 138 5.13 -22.75 16.33
C ALA A 138 4.12 -22.01 15.43
N LEU A 139 3.06 -21.41 16.00
CA LEU A 139 2.15 -20.54 15.26
C LEU A 139 2.86 -19.25 14.79
N ALA A 140 3.75 -18.71 15.61
CA ALA A 140 4.55 -17.55 15.25
C ALA A 140 5.45 -17.86 14.04
N ASP A 141 6.18 -18.99 14.11
CA ASP A 141 7.01 -19.48 13.00
C ASP A 141 6.17 -19.76 11.74
N LEU A 142 4.99 -20.38 11.89
CA LEU A 142 4.04 -20.62 10.81
C LEU A 142 3.61 -19.31 10.13
N PHE A 143 3.16 -18.32 10.90
CA PHE A 143 2.70 -17.05 10.33
C PHE A 143 3.83 -16.28 9.65
N TYR A 144 5.03 -16.34 10.20
CA TYR A 144 6.21 -15.78 9.57
C TYR A 144 6.51 -16.45 8.21
N ALA A 145 6.58 -17.79 8.17
CA ALA A 145 6.84 -18.55 6.95
C ALA A 145 5.72 -18.37 5.90
N TRP A 146 4.46 -18.33 6.33
CA TRP A 146 3.33 -18.07 5.45
C TRP A 146 3.40 -16.66 4.86
N GLY A 147 3.70 -15.65 5.69
CA GLY A 147 3.93 -14.27 5.25
C GLY A 147 5.01 -14.17 4.18
N GLN A 148 6.14 -14.85 4.39
CA GLN A 148 7.23 -14.94 3.40
C GLN A 148 6.77 -15.53 2.06
N SER A 149 6.06 -16.66 2.09
CA SER A 149 5.54 -17.31 0.89
C SER A 149 4.59 -16.41 0.12
N LEU A 150 3.64 -15.76 0.82
CA LEU A 150 2.67 -14.86 0.20
C LEU A 150 3.34 -13.65 -0.47
N VAL A 151 4.36 -13.07 0.18
CA VAL A 151 5.11 -11.95 -0.39
C VAL A 151 5.91 -12.39 -1.61
N ALA A 152 6.51 -13.58 -1.60
CA ALA A 152 7.20 -14.15 -2.76
C ALA A 152 6.25 -14.33 -3.96
N ASP A 153 5.00 -14.71 -3.70
CA ASP A 153 3.92 -14.83 -4.68
C ASP A 153 3.25 -13.48 -5.04
N LYS A 154 3.82 -12.35 -4.60
CA LYS A 154 3.31 -10.98 -4.79
C LYS A 154 1.92 -10.74 -4.19
N GLN A 155 1.47 -11.59 -3.27
CA GLN A 155 0.26 -11.39 -2.47
C GLN A 155 0.59 -10.52 -1.25
N PHE A 156 1.07 -9.30 -1.50
CA PHE A 156 1.67 -8.45 -0.47
C PHE A 156 0.75 -8.16 0.72
N GLN A 157 -0.51 -7.79 0.46
CA GLN A 157 -1.47 -7.48 1.52
C GLN A 157 -1.69 -8.70 2.44
N ALA A 158 -1.94 -9.87 1.85
CA ALA A 158 -2.14 -11.10 2.63
C ALA A 158 -0.87 -11.49 3.41
N GLY A 159 0.31 -11.29 2.81
CA GLY A 159 1.59 -11.54 3.48
C GLY A 159 1.83 -10.60 4.67
N ILE A 160 1.54 -9.31 4.50
CA ILE A 160 1.57 -8.30 5.58
C ILE A 160 0.63 -8.70 6.71
N ASP A 161 -0.61 -9.07 6.39
CA ASP A 161 -1.61 -9.47 7.38
C ASP A 161 -1.15 -10.70 8.18
N LYS A 162 -0.39 -11.61 7.56
CA LYS A 162 0.19 -12.78 8.25
C LYS A 162 1.39 -12.40 9.13
N TYR A 163 2.29 -11.54 8.67
CA TYR A 163 3.35 -11.03 9.53
C TYR A 163 2.81 -10.31 10.77
N LEU A 164 1.76 -9.51 10.63
CA LEU A 164 1.15 -8.80 11.76
C LEU A 164 0.52 -9.75 12.79
N GLN A 165 0.14 -10.98 12.41
CA GLN A 165 -0.36 -11.98 13.35
C GLN A 165 0.72 -12.56 14.26
N VAL A 166 2.01 -12.48 13.89
CA VAL A 166 3.13 -13.00 14.69
C VAL A 166 3.15 -12.38 16.09
N ALA A 167 2.99 -11.06 16.18
CA ALA A 167 3.00 -10.34 17.46
C ALA A 167 1.88 -10.78 18.43
N GLY A 168 0.79 -11.35 17.91
CA GLY A 168 -0.32 -11.86 18.73
C GLY A 168 -0.03 -13.21 19.40
N VAL A 169 0.95 -13.96 18.90
CA VAL A 169 1.30 -15.31 19.38
C VAL A 169 2.74 -15.43 19.89
N ASP A 170 3.60 -14.44 19.62
CA ASP A 170 4.97 -14.34 20.17
C ASP A 170 5.11 -13.13 21.12
N PRO A 171 4.57 -13.21 22.35
CA PRO A 171 4.68 -12.11 23.31
C PRO A 171 6.13 -11.91 23.81
N THR A 172 6.98 -12.91 23.65
CA THR A 172 8.41 -12.83 23.98
C THR A 172 9.20 -12.03 22.95
N GLY A 173 8.64 -11.83 21.76
CA GLY A 173 9.21 -11.03 20.70
C GLY A 173 10.43 -11.65 20.02
N ASN A 174 10.59 -12.97 20.08
CA ASN A 174 11.69 -13.72 19.47
C ASN A 174 11.80 -13.47 17.96
N LEU A 175 10.66 -13.35 17.28
CA LEU A 175 10.57 -13.12 15.84
C LEU A 175 10.40 -11.64 15.46
N THR A 176 10.42 -10.71 16.42
CA THR A 176 10.12 -9.27 16.16
C THR A 176 11.06 -8.70 15.08
N ALA A 177 12.36 -8.92 15.22
CA ALA A 177 13.35 -8.40 14.27
C ALA A 177 13.15 -8.98 12.87
N SER A 178 12.98 -10.30 12.76
CA SER A 178 12.77 -11.00 11.50
C SER A 178 11.45 -10.59 10.83
N THR A 179 10.39 -10.43 11.62
CA THR A 179 9.06 -10.02 11.15
C THR A 179 9.08 -8.57 10.67
N ASN A 180 9.74 -7.67 11.40
CA ASN A 180 9.90 -6.28 10.96
C ASN A 180 10.71 -6.18 9.67
N ALA A 181 11.77 -6.98 9.52
CA ALA A 181 12.51 -7.08 8.26
C ALA A 181 11.62 -7.61 7.11
N GLY A 182 10.83 -8.64 7.36
CA GLY A 182 9.87 -9.19 6.39
C GLY A 182 8.79 -8.19 5.99
N LEU A 183 8.25 -7.43 6.94
CA LEU A 183 7.28 -6.36 6.70
C LEU A 183 7.88 -5.22 5.87
N ALA A 184 9.12 -4.81 6.17
CA ALA A 184 9.82 -3.79 5.39
C ALA A 184 9.98 -4.21 3.91
N VAL A 185 10.42 -5.45 3.67
CA VAL A 185 10.51 -6.03 2.32
C VAL A 185 9.12 -6.08 1.66
N ALA A 186 8.09 -6.49 2.39
CA ALA A 186 6.73 -6.56 1.86
C ALA A 186 6.19 -5.18 1.45
N TYR A 187 6.40 -4.15 2.28
CA TYR A 187 5.95 -2.78 1.98
C TYR A 187 6.69 -2.22 0.76
N ALA A 188 8.01 -2.41 0.69
CA ALA A 188 8.82 -2.00 -0.47
C ALA A 188 8.36 -2.71 -1.75
N GLY A 189 8.14 -4.02 -1.68
CA GLY A 189 7.64 -4.83 -2.79
C GLY A 189 6.24 -4.40 -3.25
N PHE A 190 5.35 -4.07 -2.31
CA PHE A 190 4.00 -3.60 -2.65
C PHE A 190 4.03 -2.24 -3.33
N ALA A 191 4.86 -1.31 -2.85
CA ALA A 191 5.08 -0.03 -3.51
C ALA A 191 5.59 -0.21 -4.95
N GLN A 192 6.58 -1.08 -5.15
CA GLN A 192 7.11 -1.41 -6.48
C GLN A 192 6.05 -2.06 -7.39
N TRP A 193 5.15 -2.88 -6.84
CA TRP A 193 4.08 -3.48 -7.60
C TRP A 193 3.11 -2.44 -8.17
N TYR A 194 2.78 -1.38 -7.41
CA TYR A 194 1.98 -0.26 -7.92
C TYR A 194 2.67 0.50 -9.06
N LEU A 195 4.01 0.57 -9.03
CA LEU A 195 4.82 1.16 -10.11
C LEU A 195 4.85 0.33 -11.40
N GLN A 196 4.44 -0.94 -11.33
CA GLN A 196 4.37 -1.84 -12.50
C GLN A 196 2.96 -1.91 -13.11
N GLN A 197 1.97 -1.22 -12.53
CA GLN A 197 0.61 -1.21 -13.06
C GLN A 197 0.48 -0.38 -14.33
N GLN A 198 -0.56 -0.65 -15.10
CA GLN A 198 -0.93 0.13 -16.29
C GLN A 198 -2.38 0.61 -16.18
N PRO A 199 -2.64 1.92 -15.98
CA PRO A 199 -1.65 2.99 -15.78
C PRO A 199 -0.90 2.84 -14.45
N ILE A 200 0.28 3.46 -14.36
CA ILE A 200 1.09 3.47 -13.14
C ILE A 200 0.34 4.18 -12.01
N ASP A 201 0.27 3.55 -10.84
CA ASP A 201 -0.42 4.08 -9.67
C ASP A 201 0.58 4.72 -8.70
N TYR A 202 1.03 5.92 -9.04
CA TYR A 202 1.94 6.70 -8.20
C TYR A 202 1.39 6.97 -6.79
N PRO A 203 0.11 7.38 -6.61
CA PRO A 203 -0.42 7.64 -5.27
C PRO A 203 -0.28 6.44 -4.33
N ASN A 204 -0.67 5.23 -4.74
CA ASN A 204 -0.56 4.07 -3.88
C ASN A 204 0.91 3.65 -3.66
N ALA A 205 1.78 3.77 -4.68
CA ALA A 205 3.20 3.50 -4.50
C ALA A 205 3.84 4.40 -3.43
N LEU A 206 3.52 5.70 -3.45
CA LEU A 206 4.01 6.67 -2.47
C LEU A 206 3.52 6.35 -1.05
N ILE A 207 2.23 6.06 -0.88
CA ILE A 207 1.66 5.67 0.42
C ILE A 207 2.43 4.50 1.04
N TRP A 208 2.77 3.49 0.26
CA TRP A 208 3.48 2.31 0.78
C TRP A 208 4.95 2.59 1.08
N TYR A 209 5.64 3.41 0.29
CA TYR A 209 6.99 3.85 0.65
C TYR A 209 7.01 4.76 1.89
N GLU A 210 6.04 5.66 2.04
CA GLU A 210 5.91 6.50 3.23
C GLU A 210 5.65 5.67 4.48
N LYS A 211 4.74 4.68 4.39
CA LYS A 211 4.52 3.70 5.47
C LYS A 211 5.79 2.93 5.80
N LEU A 212 6.54 2.47 4.82
CA LEU A 212 7.82 1.76 5.03
C LEU A 212 8.80 2.62 5.84
N VAL A 213 8.95 3.88 5.44
CA VAL A 213 9.85 4.82 6.11
C VAL A 213 9.37 5.16 7.51
N LYS A 214 8.06 5.29 7.70
CA LYS A 214 7.47 5.61 8.99
C LYS A 214 7.55 4.46 9.99
N ASP A 215 7.18 3.27 9.55
CA ASP A 215 6.98 2.11 10.43
C ASP A 215 8.30 1.34 10.63
N PHE A 216 9.22 1.37 9.65
CA PHE A 216 10.49 0.64 9.67
C PHE A 216 11.71 1.51 9.28
N PRO A 217 11.91 2.69 9.92
CA PRO A 217 12.91 3.68 9.50
C PRO A 217 14.35 3.16 9.44
N ASP A 218 14.70 2.18 10.29
CA ASP A 218 16.05 1.63 10.37
C ASP A 218 16.35 0.52 9.35
N SER A 219 15.31 0.01 8.66
CA SER A 219 15.45 -1.05 7.67
C SER A 219 16.28 -0.60 6.46
N ALA A 220 16.95 -1.55 5.81
CA ALA A 220 17.69 -1.28 4.58
C ALA A 220 16.76 -0.76 3.47
N ASP A 221 15.56 -1.32 3.37
CA ASP A 221 14.54 -0.92 2.41
C ASP A 221 14.04 0.51 2.64
N ALA A 222 13.81 0.92 3.90
CA ALA A 222 13.42 2.29 4.23
C ALA A 222 14.53 3.30 3.89
N LYS A 223 15.79 2.97 4.22
CA LYS A 223 16.94 3.81 3.86
C LYS A 223 17.09 3.96 2.36
N LEU A 224 16.89 2.87 1.60
CA LEU A 224 16.86 2.91 0.14
C LEU A 224 15.69 3.74 -0.39
N ALA A 225 14.51 3.60 0.21
CA ALA A 225 13.33 4.37 -0.17
C ALA A 225 13.54 5.87 0.03
N GLN A 226 14.07 6.30 1.18
CA GLN A 226 14.41 7.70 1.45
C GLN A 226 15.49 8.23 0.50
N ALA A 227 16.53 7.44 0.24
CA ALA A 227 17.66 7.87 -0.58
C ALA A 227 17.32 7.96 -2.08
N SER A 228 16.40 7.12 -2.57
CA SER A 228 16.13 6.98 -4.00
C SER A 228 14.66 6.79 -4.35
N SER A 229 13.97 5.77 -3.82
CA SER A 229 12.67 5.35 -4.36
C SER A 229 11.57 6.41 -4.21
N LEU A 230 11.47 7.06 -3.05
CA LEU A 230 10.50 8.16 -2.80
C LEU A 230 10.74 9.36 -3.73
N PRO A 231 11.93 10.00 -3.74
CA PRO A 231 12.17 11.15 -4.60
C PRO A 231 12.05 10.81 -6.09
N GLN A 232 12.46 9.62 -6.50
CA GLN A 232 12.25 9.15 -7.87
C GLN A 232 10.76 9.02 -8.21
N THR A 233 9.98 8.40 -7.32
CA THR A 233 8.56 8.16 -7.53
C THR A 233 7.78 9.46 -7.58
N LEU A 234 8.06 10.40 -6.67
CA LEU A 234 7.47 11.75 -6.67
C LEU A 234 7.82 12.52 -7.96
N TYR A 235 9.08 12.50 -8.39
CA TYR A 235 9.48 13.16 -9.63
C TYR A 235 8.76 12.57 -10.84
N ASN A 236 8.73 11.25 -10.97
CA ASN A 236 8.04 10.56 -12.06
C ASN A 236 6.53 10.82 -12.04
N ALA A 237 5.91 10.86 -10.85
CA ALA A 237 4.52 11.26 -10.69
C ALA A 237 4.30 12.69 -11.19
N GLY A 238 5.19 13.62 -10.84
CA GLY A 238 5.18 14.99 -11.32
C GLY A 238 5.21 15.08 -12.85
N VAL A 239 6.13 14.35 -13.49
CA VAL A 239 6.23 14.28 -14.97
C VAL A 239 4.93 13.73 -15.59
N ALA A 240 4.38 12.66 -15.03
CA ALA A 240 3.13 12.08 -15.51
C ALA A 240 1.94 13.05 -15.35
N PHE A 241 1.89 13.80 -14.25
CA PHE A 241 0.87 14.81 -14.03
C PHE A 241 0.96 15.97 -15.03
N VAL A 242 2.16 16.40 -15.44
CA VAL A 242 2.33 17.37 -16.53
C VAL A 242 1.71 16.85 -17.82
N GLN A 243 1.97 15.59 -18.19
CA GLN A 243 1.41 14.98 -19.40
C GLN A 243 -0.12 14.88 -19.36
N GLN A 244 -0.69 14.77 -18.16
CA GLN A 244 -2.14 14.76 -17.92
C GLN A 244 -2.73 16.18 -17.76
N MET A 245 -1.93 17.24 -17.93
CA MET A 245 -2.31 18.65 -17.69
C MET A 245 -2.75 18.95 -16.25
N ARG A 246 -2.34 18.11 -15.29
CA ARG A 246 -2.61 18.24 -13.85
C ARG A 246 -1.51 19.05 -13.18
N PHE A 247 -1.31 20.29 -13.64
CA PHE A 247 -0.13 21.10 -13.31
C PHE A 247 0.04 21.38 -11.81
N GLN A 248 -1.04 21.58 -11.05
CA GLN A 248 -0.93 21.79 -9.61
C GLN A 248 -0.33 20.58 -8.91
N GLN A 249 -0.82 19.38 -9.22
CA GLN A 249 -0.31 18.15 -8.62
C GLN A 249 1.13 17.86 -9.05
N ALA A 250 1.49 18.23 -10.28
CA ALA A 250 2.87 18.16 -10.74
C ALA A 250 3.79 19.08 -9.92
N ARG A 251 3.36 20.32 -9.68
CA ARG A 251 4.09 21.28 -8.86
C ARG A 251 4.23 20.81 -7.43
N ASP A 252 3.16 20.30 -6.83
CA ASP A 252 3.18 19.80 -5.45
C ASP A 252 4.18 18.65 -5.32
N ALA A 253 4.11 17.64 -6.20
CA ALA A 253 5.01 16.50 -6.18
C ALA A 253 6.48 16.90 -6.41
N MET A 254 6.77 17.76 -7.39
CA MET A 254 8.15 18.21 -7.64
C MET A 254 8.68 19.11 -6.53
N THR A 255 7.82 19.95 -5.93
CA THR A 255 8.19 20.79 -4.79
C THR A 255 8.54 19.94 -3.58
N GLU A 256 7.77 18.87 -3.34
CA GLU A 256 8.06 17.91 -2.28
C GLU A 256 9.44 17.25 -2.48
N VAL A 257 9.80 16.87 -3.72
CA VAL A 257 11.13 16.32 -4.03
C VAL A 257 12.23 17.31 -3.63
N VAL A 258 12.08 18.58 -4.02
CA VAL A 258 13.07 19.64 -3.75
C VAL A 258 13.21 19.92 -2.27
N GLN A 259 12.10 19.97 -1.53
CA GLN A 259 12.09 20.34 -0.11
C GLN A 259 12.55 19.19 0.79
N ASN A 260 12.05 17.97 0.55
CA ASN A 260 12.27 16.84 1.45
C ASN A 260 13.49 15.99 1.06
N TYR A 261 13.93 16.06 -0.20
CA TYR A 261 15.04 15.24 -0.71
C TYR A 261 16.12 16.08 -1.43
N PRO A 262 16.56 17.24 -0.87
CA PRO A 262 17.37 18.24 -1.59
C PRO A 262 18.73 17.74 -2.06
N LYS A 263 19.26 16.67 -1.46
CA LYS A 263 20.57 16.08 -1.80
C LYS A 263 20.52 15.08 -2.94
N THR A 264 19.33 14.76 -3.45
CA THR A 264 19.16 13.75 -4.50
C THR A 264 19.28 14.36 -5.90
N SER A 265 19.66 13.55 -6.89
CA SER A 265 19.64 13.98 -8.30
C SER A 265 18.23 14.35 -8.76
N TRP A 266 17.21 13.68 -8.23
CA TRP A 266 15.80 13.97 -8.50
C TRP A 266 15.39 15.36 -8.03
N ALA A 267 15.89 15.86 -6.90
CA ALA A 267 15.67 17.24 -6.48
C ALA A 267 16.30 18.24 -7.45
N THR A 268 17.47 17.94 -8.00
CA THR A 268 18.08 18.79 -9.03
C THR A 268 17.22 18.82 -10.31
N GLN A 269 16.71 17.67 -10.75
CA GLN A 269 15.81 17.59 -11.91
C GLN A 269 14.47 18.28 -11.67
N ALA A 270 13.87 18.07 -10.49
CA ALA A 270 12.62 18.71 -10.09
C ALA A 270 12.78 20.24 -10.01
N ASN A 271 13.85 20.74 -9.41
CA ASN A 271 14.14 22.17 -9.34
C ASN A 271 14.38 22.78 -10.75
N ALA A 272 15.10 22.07 -11.61
CA ALA A 272 15.28 22.49 -13.01
C ALA A 272 13.93 22.57 -13.75
N ALA A 273 13.04 21.59 -13.55
CA ALA A 273 11.70 21.61 -14.15
C ALA A 273 10.83 22.75 -13.60
N LEU A 274 10.86 22.99 -12.28
CA LEU A 274 10.10 24.06 -11.61
C LEU A 274 10.59 25.47 -11.98
N THR A 275 11.84 25.63 -12.40
CA THR A 275 12.42 26.92 -12.80
C THR A 275 12.53 27.10 -14.31
N ALA A 276 12.24 26.05 -15.09
CA ALA A 276 12.29 26.10 -16.54
C ALA A 276 11.33 27.16 -17.09
N LYS A 277 11.79 27.87 -18.14
CA LYS A 277 10.96 28.85 -18.85
C LYS A 277 9.71 28.16 -19.41
N GLN A 278 8.56 28.80 -19.20
CA GLN A 278 7.28 28.33 -19.70
C GLN A 278 6.92 29.05 -21.00
N PRO A 279 6.28 28.37 -21.96
CA PRO A 279 5.68 29.04 -23.09
C PRO A 279 4.71 30.11 -22.60
N LEU A 280 4.88 31.34 -23.11
CA LEU A 280 3.96 32.43 -22.87
C LEU A 280 3.42 32.92 -24.21
N THR A 281 2.10 32.80 -24.35
CA THR A 281 1.35 33.26 -25.51
C THR A 281 0.31 34.29 -25.09
N GLY A 282 -0.22 35.03 -26.04
CA GLY A 282 -1.36 35.89 -25.76
C GLY A 282 -1.96 36.50 -27.00
N LEU A 283 -2.99 37.31 -26.77
CA LEU A 283 -3.74 38.02 -27.78
C LEU A 283 -3.87 39.49 -27.37
N LEU A 284 -3.47 40.41 -28.25
CA LEU A 284 -3.69 41.84 -28.06
C LEU A 284 -4.99 42.28 -28.75
N ILE A 285 -5.88 42.90 -28.00
CA ILE A 285 -7.17 43.41 -28.48
C ILE A 285 -7.41 44.87 -28.08
N LEU A 286 -8.14 45.58 -28.92
CA LEU A 286 -8.81 46.82 -28.55
C LEU A 286 -10.03 46.49 -27.67
N SER A 287 -10.13 47.09 -26.48
CA SER A 287 -11.30 46.92 -25.60
C SER A 287 -12.46 47.83 -26.04
N ASP A 288 -13.00 47.58 -27.22
CA ASP A 288 -14.23 48.19 -27.72
C ASP A 288 -15.43 47.23 -27.56
N ALA A 289 -16.60 47.60 -28.09
CA ALA A 289 -17.79 46.76 -28.01
C ALA A 289 -17.65 45.39 -28.72
N ASN A 290 -16.64 45.22 -29.59
CA ASN A 290 -16.35 44.00 -30.35
C ASN A 290 -14.83 43.77 -30.43
N PRO A 291 -14.24 43.03 -29.48
CA PRO A 291 -12.79 42.92 -29.30
C PRO A 291 -12.01 42.72 -30.60
N THR A 292 -11.38 43.79 -31.08
CA THR A 292 -10.69 43.79 -32.37
C THR A 292 -9.21 43.47 -32.17
N PRO A 293 -8.66 42.43 -32.82
CA PRO A 293 -7.25 42.10 -32.68
C PRO A 293 -6.32 43.20 -33.23
N VAL A 294 -5.21 43.44 -32.54
CA VAL A 294 -4.23 44.46 -32.92
C VAL A 294 -3.00 43.82 -33.54
N ALA A 295 -2.89 43.92 -34.86
CA ALA A 295 -1.79 43.35 -35.63
C ALA A 295 -0.50 44.20 -35.61
N ASN A 296 0.63 43.55 -35.90
CA ASN A 296 1.95 44.17 -36.11
C ASN A 296 2.39 45.10 -34.98
N ARG A 297 2.08 44.70 -33.74
CA ARG A 297 2.32 45.51 -32.55
C ARG A 297 3.44 44.92 -31.73
N LEU A 298 4.44 45.74 -31.41
CA LEU A 298 5.51 45.35 -30.50
C LEU A 298 4.96 45.23 -29.06
N ILE A 299 5.18 44.07 -28.46
CA ILE A 299 4.81 43.72 -27.08
C ILE A 299 6.08 43.61 -26.24
N ARG A 300 5.98 44.09 -25.00
CA ARG A 300 6.98 43.92 -23.94
C ARG A 300 6.36 43.20 -22.75
N ILE A 301 7.08 42.20 -22.22
CA ILE A 301 6.77 41.53 -20.96
C ILE A 301 7.90 41.85 -19.99
N ALA A 302 7.63 42.63 -18.94
CA ALA A 302 8.62 43.05 -17.96
C ALA A 302 8.57 42.17 -16.71
N SER A 303 9.72 41.60 -16.31
CA SER A 303 9.84 40.75 -15.12
C SER A 303 9.92 41.54 -13.81
N HIS A 304 10.22 42.83 -13.90
CA HIS A 304 10.27 43.75 -12.76
C HIS A 304 9.59 45.04 -13.18
N TRP A 305 8.70 45.52 -12.33
CA TRP A 305 8.07 46.82 -12.49
C TRP A 305 7.52 47.28 -11.14
N LYS A 306 7.28 48.58 -11.04
CA LYS A 306 6.62 49.21 -9.90
C LYS A 306 5.80 50.41 -10.36
N ILE A 307 4.79 50.77 -9.58
CA ILE A 307 4.09 52.04 -9.76
C ILE A 307 4.91 53.16 -9.11
N VAL A 308 5.20 54.20 -9.88
CA VAL A 308 5.96 55.37 -9.41
C VAL A 308 5.07 56.60 -9.21
N LYS A 309 3.95 56.67 -9.91
CA LYS A 309 2.92 57.72 -9.81
C LYS A 309 1.60 57.14 -10.30
N ALA A 310 0.48 57.80 -10.03
CA ALA A 310 -0.81 57.42 -10.62
C ALA A 310 -0.67 57.26 -12.15
N HIS A 311 -1.12 56.13 -12.68
CA HIS A 311 -1.06 55.76 -14.10
C HIS A 311 0.36 55.71 -14.70
N THR A 312 1.39 55.63 -13.87
CA THR A 312 2.80 55.64 -14.30
C THR A 312 3.56 54.50 -13.65
N TYR A 313 4.14 53.63 -14.49
CA TYR A 313 5.01 52.54 -14.05
C TYR A 313 6.47 52.80 -14.42
N ASP A 314 7.37 52.12 -13.72
CA ASP A 314 8.79 52.01 -14.01
C ASP A 314 9.11 50.52 -14.11
N ASP A 315 9.61 50.08 -15.28
CA ASP A 315 9.98 48.69 -15.59
C ASP A 315 11.52 48.50 -15.69
N SER A 316 12.29 49.47 -15.18
CA SER A 316 13.76 49.37 -15.14
C SER A 316 14.26 48.34 -14.13
N GLY A 317 15.42 47.75 -14.40
CA GLY A 317 16.09 46.82 -13.48
C GLY A 317 15.67 45.35 -13.60
N GLY A 318 14.71 45.02 -14.48
CA GLY A 318 14.31 43.66 -14.81
C GLY A 318 14.75 43.19 -16.20
N HIS A 319 14.43 41.95 -16.53
CA HIS A 319 14.52 41.46 -17.90
C HIS A 319 13.24 41.83 -18.65
N ILE A 320 13.39 42.27 -19.89
CA ILE A 320 12.28 42.62 -20.78
C ILE A 320 12.28 41.63 -21.94
N TYR A 321 11.23 40.81 -22.03
CA TYR A 321 10.98 39.96 -23.18
C TYR A 321 10.19 40.74 -24.23
N GLN A 322 10.50 40.51 -25.50
CA GLN A 322 9.88 41.23 -26.61
C GLN A 322 9.42 40.29 -27.70
N THR A 323 8.30 40.64 -28.32
CA THR A 323 7.74 39.94 -29.49
C THR A 323 6.82 40.88 -30.25
N THR A 324 6.35 40.48 -31.43
CA THR A 324 5.40 41.26 -32.23
C THR A 324 4.14 40.45 -32.46
N THR A 325 2.98 41.10 -32.44
CA THR A 325 1.72 40.44 -32.77
C THR A 325 1.61 40.08 -34.25
N ASP A 326 1.02 38.93 -34.55
CA ASP A 326 0.69 38.52 -35.91
C ASP A 326 -0.52 39.29 -36.48
N ALA A 327 -0.95 38.95 -37.71
CA ALA A 327 -2.10 39.57 -38.36
C ALA A 327 -3.44 39.38 -37.60
N LYS A 328 -3.50 38.44 -36.67
CA LYS A 328 -4.65 38.13 -35.82
C LYS A 328 -4.46 38.62 -34.38
N GLY A 329 -3.45 39.47 -34.13
CA GLY A 329 -3.16 40.01 -32.80
C GLY A 329 -2.50 39.04 -31.83
N ASN A 330 -2.20 37.79 -32.24
CA ASN A 330 -1.57 36.81 -31.36
C ASN A 330 -0.08 37.10 -31.23
N PHE A 331 0.46 36.83 -30.04
CA PHE A 331 1.89 36.87 -29.81
C PHE A 331 2.37 35.64 -29.05
N SER A 332 3.65 35.34 -29.21
CA SER A 332 4.36 34.30 -28.47
C SER A 332 5.74 34.80 -28.10
N ILE A 333 6.18 34.56 -26.87
CA ILE A 333 7.54 34.89 -26.43
C ILE A 333 8.50 33.77 -26.86
N PRO A 334 9.49 34.05 -27.74
CA PRO A 334 10.45 33.04 -28.15
C PRO A 334 11.24 32.50 -26.95
N GLY A 335 11.30 31.18 -26.81
CA GLY A 335 12.00 30.52 -25.70
C GLY A 335 11.32 30.64 -24.33
N GLY A 336 10.12 31.22 -24.26
CA GLY A 336 9.33 31.33 -23.04
C GLY A 336 9.90 32.31 -21.99
N VAL A 337 9.24 32.36 -20.83
CA VAL A 337 9.64 33.19 -19.69
C VAL A 337 9.73 32.36 -18.40
N PRO A 338 10.65 32.68 -17.46
CA PRO A 338 10.72 32.01 -16.17
C PRO A 338 9.41 32.13 -15.38
N PRO A 339 9.06 31.12 -14.57
CA PRO A 339 7.92 31.23 -13.68
C PRO A 339 8.08 32.39 -12.70
N ALA A 340 7.11 33.29 -12.68
CA ALA A 340 7.02 34.39 -11.73
C ALA A 340 5.59 34.97 -11.73
N PRO A 341 5.13 35.53 -10.62
CA PRO A 341 3.89 36.28 -10.59
C PRO A 341 4.08 37.66 -11.25
N ASN A 342 2.95 38.25 -11.67
CA ASN A 342 2.85 39.68 -11.98
C ASN A 342 3.83 40.18 -13.04
N TYR A 343 4.05 39.47 -14.15
CA TYR A 343 4.69 40.10 -15.30
C TYR A 343 3.80 41.22 -15.83
N LEU A 344 4.38 42.41 -16.08
CA LEU A 344 3.64 43.50 -16.71
C LEU A 344 3.70 43.36 -18.22
N VAL A 345 2.54 43.40 -18.87
CA VAL A 345 2.44 43.41 -20.33
C VAL A 345 2.18 44.84 -20.82
N THR A 346 3.03 45.30 -21.73
CA THR A 346 2.93 46.61 -22.37
C THR A 346 3.03 46.47 -23.89
N TRP A 347 2.46 47.42 -24.62
CA TRP A 347 2.56 47.45 -26.08
C TRP A 347 3.00 48.82 -26.56
N TRP A 348 3.59 48.86 -27.76
CA TRP A 348 4.05 50.10 -28.38
C TRP A 348 2.89 50.93 -28.93
N ASP A 349 2.57 52.07 -28.32
CA ASP A 349 1.61 53.02 -28.85
C ASP A 349 2.31 53.97 -29.85
N PRO A 350 1.93 53.93 -31.15
CA PRO A 350 2.62 54.72 -32.15
C PRO A 350 2.22 56.20 -32.07
N SER A 351 1.06 56.52 -31.48
CA SER A 351 0.59 57.90 -31.32
C SER A 351 1.37 58.63 -30.23
N ARG A 352 1.83 57.89 -29.21
CA ARG A 352 2.60 58.42 -28.08
C ARG A 352 4.10 58.16 -28.19
N SER A 353 4.52 57.38 -29.20
CA SER A 353 5.92 56.93 -29.36
C SER A 353 6.51 56.31 -28.09
N THR A 354 5.72 55.51 -27.36
CA THR A 354 6.15 54.88 -26.11
C THR A 354 5.40 53.57 -25.84
N PHE A 355 5.91 52.76 -24.91
CA PHE A 355 5.18 51.61 -24.39
C PHE A 355 4.13 52.07 -23.38
N VAL A 356 2.95 51.46 -23.45
CA VAL A 356 1.82 51.76 -22.58
C VAL A 356 1.19 50.48 -22.04
N THR A 357 0.44 50.62 -20.95
CA THR A 357 -0.45 49.60 -20.40
C THR A 357 -1.76 50.26 -19.95
N THR A 358 -2.79 49.44 -19.72
CA THR A 358 -4.10 49.90 -19.21
C THR A 358 -4.12 49.80 -17.69
N PHE A 359 -4.78 50.77 -17.04
CA PHE A 359 -4.95 50.83 -15.59
C PHE A 359 -6.43 50.71 -15.21
N LEU A 360 -6.74 49.86 -14.24
CA LEU A 360 -8.08 49.73 -13.64
C LEU A 360 -8.36 50.87 -12.65
N SER A 361 -7.32 51.32 -11.98
CA SER A 361 -7.31 52.44 -11.04
C SER A 361 -5.90 53.06 -11.02
N ASP A 362 -5.73 54.16 -10.27
CA ASP A 362 -4.47 54.92 -10.21
C ASP A 362 -3.20 54.05 -10.10
N ASN A 363 -3.27 52.91 -9.41
CA ASN A 363 -2.10 52.08 -9.11
C ASN A 363 -2.22 50.60 -9.54
N VAL A 364 -3.24 50.22 -10.32
CA VAL A 364 -3.47 48.82 -10.68
C VAL A 364 -3.47 48.65 -12.19
N PRO A 365 -2.37 48.17 -12.81
CA PRO A 365 -2.39 47.84 -14.22
C PRO A 365 -3.21 46.57 -14.46
N VAL A 366 -4.00 46.59 -15.52
CA VAL A 366 -4.91 45.51 -15.93
C VAL A 366 -4.13 44.34 -16.51
N ASN A 367 -3.13 44.63 -17.34
CA ASN A 367 -2.45 43.63 -18.14
C ASN A 367 -1.25 43.05 -17.38
N GLN A 368 -1.55 42.23 -16.38
CA GLN A 368 -0.56 41.42 -15.66
C GLN A 368 -0.76 39.94 -15.99
N VAL A 369 0.34 39.19 -16.07
CA VAL A 369 0.30 37.74 -16.26
C VAL A 369 1.16 37.03 -15.21
N THR A 370 0.57 36.03 -14.57
CA THR A 370 1.31 35.10 -13.72
C THR A 370 1.69 33.88 -14.54
N VAL A 371 2.96 33.52 -14.50
CA VAL A 371 3.48 32.33 -15.18
C VAL A 371 3.82 31.30 -14.11
N ASN A 372 3.02 30.25 -14.04
CA ASN A 372 3.20 29.18 -13.08
C ASN A 372 4.22 28.15 -13.58
N PRO A 373 5.00 27.51 -12.70
CA PRO A 373 5.84 26.39 -13.10
C PRO A 373 5.05 25.26 -13.77
N LEU A 374 5.69 24.61 -14.75
CA LEU A 374 5.19 23.43 -15.47
C LEU A 374 3.92 23.66 -16.30
N GLU A 375 3.44 24.90 -16.39
CA GLU A 375 2.16 25.26 -17.00
C GLU A 375 2.38 26.34 -18.06
N PRO A 376 2.03 26.08 -19.33
CA PRO A 376 2.00 27.10 -20.36
C PRO A 376 1.05 28.24 -19.97
N ALA A 377 1.49 29.48 -20.13
CA ALA A 377 0.70 30.66 -19.81
C ALA A 377 0.08 31.27 -21.07
N HIS A 378 -1.16 31.72 -20.95
CA HIS A 378 -1.87 32.48 -21.97
C HIS A 378 -2.52 33.72 -21.36
N THR A 379 -2.45 34.86 -22.04
CA THR A 379 -3.07 36.11 -21.57
C THR A 379 -3.75 36.89 -22.69
N THR A 380 -4.85 37.57 -22.37
CA THR A 380 -5.47 38.56 -23.25
C THR A 380 -5.10 39.95 -22.76
N VAL A 381 -4.53 40.75 -23.64
CA VAL A 381 -4.06 42.10 -23.36
C VAL A 381 -5.06 43.09 -23.95
N ALA A 382 -5.69 43.87 -23.08
CA ALA A 382 -6.70 44.87 -23.41
C ALA A 382 -6.06 46.26 -23.49
N THR A 383 -6.24 46.98 -24.60
CA THR A 383 -5.57 48.28 -24.80
C THR A 383 -6.31 49.50 -24.21
N SER A 384 -7.52 49.31 -23.71
CA SER A 384 -8.36 50.38 -23.13
C SER A 384 -9.12 49.94 -21.89
#